data_AF-A0A3N9UW49-F1
#
_entry.id   AF-A0A3N9UW49-F1
#
_cell.length_a   1.000
_cell.length_b   1.000
_cell.length_c   1.000
_cell.angle_alpha   90.00
_cell.angle_beta   90.00
_cell.angle_gamma   90.00
#
_symmetry.space_group_name_H-M   'P 1'
#
loop_
_entity.id
_entity.type
_entity.pdbx_description
1 polymer ?
#
loop_
_entity_poly.entity_id
_entity_poly.type
_entity_poly.pdbx_seq_one_letter_code
_entity_poly.pdbx_strand_id
1 'polypeptide(L)' 'MSMAKEEYKQLSCSDIGMACGFQVRAKTSDEVMKHAKTHATEAHSLKEISSNTEKKIKDNIKTVSVDVPEKK' A
#
# COMPACT_ATOMS: atom_id res chain seq x y z
N MET A 1 26.51 -8.42 2.10
CA MET A 1 25.19 -8.33 2.75
C MET A 1 24.24 -9.14 1.88
N SER A 2 23.80 -10.31 2.34
CA SER A 2 22.80 -11.08 1.64
C SER A 2 21.46 -10.36 1.82
N MET A 3 20.77 -10.04 0.72
CA MET A 3 19.43 -9.47 0.79
C MET A 3 18.44 -10.59 0.51
N ALA A 4 17.51 -10.82 1.44
CA ALA A 4 16.45 -11.79 1.24
C ALA A 4 15.37 -11.15 0.36
N LYS A 5 15.01 -11.81 -0.76
CA LYS A 5 13.87 -11.41 -1.57
C LYS A 5 12.61 -11.93 -0.93
N GLU A 6 11.86 -11.02 -0.33
CA GLU A 6 10.54 -11.32 0.24
C GLU A 6 9.45 -10.75 -0.65
N GLU A 7 8.33 -11.48 -0.77
CA GLU A 7 7.16 -10.99 -1.51
C GLU A 7 6.32 -10.08 -0.60
N TYR A 8 6.04 -8.89 -1.12
CA TYR A 8 5.21 -7.89 -0.47
C TYR A 8 4.06 -7.49 -1.38
N LYS A 9 2.99 -6.99 -0.78
CA LYS A 9 1.90 -6.30 -1.43
C LYS A 9 2.21 -4.80 -1.44
N GLN A 10 2.12 -4.17 -2.61
CA GLN A 10 2.36 -2.76 -2.81
C GLN A 10 1.13 -2.08 -3.39
N LEU A 11 0.85 -0.88 -2.89
CA LEU A 11 -0.09 0.05 -3.47
C LEU A 11 0.58 1.41 -3.64
N SER A 12 0.37 2.06 -4.77
CA SER A 12 0.68 3.48 -4.93
C SER A 12 -0.60 4.26 -5.16
N CYS A 13 -0.74 5.42 -4.50
CA CYS A 13 -1.89 6.29 -4.68
C CYS A 13 -2.05 6.75 -6.15
N SER A 14 -0.95 6.87 -6.88
CA SER A 14 -0.99 7.16 -8.32
C SER A 14 -1.72 6.09 -9.13
N ASP A 15 -1.63 4.80 -8.73
CA ASP A 15 -2.30 3.69 -9.42
C ASP A 15 -3.85 3.79 -9.28
N ILE A 16 -4.35 4.42 -8.21
CA ILE A 16 -5.79 4.61 -7.98
C ILE A 16 -6.31 5.97 -8.47
N GLY A 17 -5.45 6.78 -9.13
CA GLY A 17 -5.79 8.10 -9.67
C GLY A 17 -5.59 9.26 -8.69
N MET A 18 -4.85 9.07 -7.60
CA MET A 18 -4.54 10.11 -6.61
C MET A 18 -3.10 10.60 -6.79
N ALA A 19 -2.90 11.90 -6.97
CA ALA A 19 -1.59 12.50 -7.26
C ALA A 19 -0.78 12.90 -6.00
N CYS A 20 -0.98 12.23 -4.86
CA CYS A 20 -0.29 12.57 -3.59
C CYS A 20 1.09 11.92 -3.44
N GLY A 21 1.49 11.01 -4.33
CA GLY A 21 2.80 10.34 -4.31
C GLY A 21 2.98 9.28 -3.21
N PHE A 22 1.94 9.00 -2.41
CA PHE A 22 2.00 7.98 -1.37
C PHE A 22 2.15 6.57 -1.96
N GLN A 23 3.07 5.78 -1.38
CA GLN A 23 3.26 4.37 -1.69
C GLN A 23 3.42 3.60 -0.39
N VAL A 24 2.77 2.43 -0.30
CA VAL A 24 2.89 1.52 0.84
C VAL A 24 3.21 0.12 0.36
N ARG A 25 4.05 -0.58 1.14
CA ARG A 25 4.38 -2.00 0.97
C ARG A 25 4.14 -2.73 2.29
N ALA A 26 3.40 -3.82 2.27
CA ALA A 26 3.17 -4.66 3.45
C ALA A 26 3.09 -6.14 3.06
N LYS A 27 3.21 -7.06 4.01
CA LYS A 27 3.22 -8.51 3.68
C LYS A 27 1.85 -9.01 3.18
N THR A 28 0.77 -8.36 3.59
CA THR A 28 -0.60 -8.73 3.21
C THR A 28 -1.35 -7.54 2.62
N SER A 29 -2.39 -7.84 1.84
CA SER A 29 -3.28 -6.82 1.28
C SER A 29 -4.07 -6.08 2.36
N ASP A 30 -4.38 -6.74 3.48
CA ASP A 30 -5.08 -6.13 4.61
C ASP A 30 -4.25 -5.02 5.28
N GLU A 31 -2.95 -5.25 5.46
CA GLU A 31 -2.06 -4.22 6.00
C GLU A 31 -1.91 -3.05 5.04
N VAL A 32 -1.74 -3.31 3.74
CA VAL A 32 -1.77 -2.27 2.70
C VAL A 32 -3.04 -1.44 2.80
N MET A 33 -4.19 -2.10 2.95
CA MET A 33 -5.49 -1.45 3.07
C MET A 33 -5.57 -0.57 4.32
N LYS A 34 -5.11 -1.07 5.47
CA LYS A 34 -5.11 -0.34 6.74
C LYS A 34 -4.28 0.94 6.62
N HIS A 35 -3.06 0.84 6.08
CA HIS A 35 -2.20 2.01 5.85
C HIS A 35 -2.79 2.99 4.84
N ALA A 36 -3.39 2.50 3.75
CA ALA A 36 -4.06 3.35 2.78
C ALA A 36 -5.26 4.10 3.38
N LYS A 37 -6.03 3.45 4.26
CA LYS A 37 -7.13 4.08 5.02
C LYS A 37 -6.63 5.19 5.93
N THR A 38 -5.60 4.90 6.73
CA THR A 38 -4.95 5.90 7.59
C THR A 38 -4.46 7.09 6.78
N HIS A 39 -3.72 6.84 5.68
CA HIS A 39 -3.25 7.91 4.80
C HIS A 39 -4.38 8.75 4.21
N ALA A 40 -5.46 8.12 3.73
CA ALA A 40 -6.61 8.86 3.19
C ALA A 40 -7.28 9.76 4.25
N THR A 41 -7.41 9.26 5.48
CA THR A 41 -7.98 10.02 6.58
C THR A 41 -7.08 11.17 7.02
N GLU A 42 -5.77 10.96 7.09
CA GLU A 42 -4.84 12.00 7.55
C GLU A 42 -4.48 13.02 6.46
N ALA A 43 -4.15 12.57 5.24
CA ALA A 43 -3.67 13.43 4.16
C ALA A 43 -4.81 14.08 3.36
N HIS A 44 -5.98 13.44 3.28
CA HIS A 44 -7.12 13.93 2.50
C HIS A 44 -8.36 14.23 3.36
N SER A 45 -8.23 14.13 4.69
CA SER A 45 -9.36 14.31 5.64
C SER A 45 -10.59 13.48 5.27
N LEU A 46 -10.38 12.35 4.60
CA LEU A 46 -11.45 11.43 4.23
C LEU A 46 -11.87 10.67 5.49
N LYS A 47 -13.01 11.08 6.04
CA LYS A 47 -13.58 10.47 7.25
C LYS A 47 -13.95 9.01 7.02
N GLU A 48 -14.36 8.68 5.79
CA GLU A 48 -14.67 7.31 5.35
C GLU A 48 -14.17 7.08 3.93
N ILE A 49 -13.56 5.92 3.69
CA ILE A 49 -13.23 5.49 2.34
C ILE A 49 -14.48 4.87 1.72
N SER A 50 -14.94 5.42 0.60
CA SER A 50 -16.06 4.85 -0.15
C SER A 50 -15.74 3.44 -0.65
N SER A 51 -16.76 2.58 -0.79
CA SER A 51 -16.59 1.21 -1.30
C SER A 51 -15.95 1.15 -2.69
N ASN A 52 -16.11 2.21 -3.49
CA ASN A 52 -15.44 2.35 -4.80
C ASN A 52 -13.93 2.49 -4.62
N THR A 53 -13.49 3.40 -3.75
CA THR A 53 -12.07 3.58 -3.44
C THR A 53 -11.49 2.32 -2.80
N GLU A 54 -12.24 1.64 -1.94
CA GLU A 54 -11.80 0.36 -1.36
C GLU A 54 -11.56 -0.72 -2.41
N LYS A 55 -12.46 -0.85 -3.40
CA LYS A 55 -12.27 -1.77 -4.55
C LYS A 55 -11.05 -1.36 -5.37
N LYS A 56 -10.93 -0.09 -5.75
CA LYS A 56 -9.78 0.43 -6.49
C LYS A 56 -8.46 0.15 -5.80
N ILE A 57 -8.40 0.33 -4.47
CA ILE A 57 -7.22 -0.01 -3.68
C ILE A 57 -6.91 -1.49 -3.89
N LYS A 58 -7.86 -2.39 -3.60
CA LYS A 58 -7.67 -3.84 -3.71
C LYS A 58 -7.26 -4.30 -5.11
N ASP A 59 -7.88 -3.76 -6.16
CA ASP A 59 -7.58 -4.09 -7.56
C ASP A 59 -6.18 -3.61 -8.00
N ASN A 60 -5.63 -2.57 -7.34
CA ASN A 60 -4.31 -2.03 -7.65
C ASN A 60 -3.20 -2.52 -6.70
N ILE A 61 -3.51 -3.43 -5.77
CA ILE A 61 -2.48 -4.04 -4.93
C ILE A 61 -1.67 -5.02 -5.77
N LYS A 62 -0.40 -4.67 -6.02
CA LYS A 62 0.54 -5.49 -6.81
C LYS A 62 1.42 -6.30 -5.87
N THR A 63 1.76 -7.53 -6.24
CA THR A 63 2.83 -8.26 -5.56
C THR A 63 4.17 -7.75 -6.09
N VAL A 64 5.09 -7.40 -5.20
CA VAL A 64 6.44 -6.95 -5.53
C VAL A 64 7.44 -7.71 -4.68
N SER A 65 8.57 -8.08 -5.27
CA SER A 65 9.71 -8.61 -4.51
C SER A 65 10.50 -7.44 -3.92
N VAL A 66 10.68 -7.45 -2.60
CA VAL A 66 11.46 -6.42 -1.90
C VAL A 66 12.67 -7.10 -1.29
N ASP A 67 13.84 -6.52 -1.55
CA ASP A 67 15.10 -6.91 -0.93
C ASP A 67 15.12 -6.37 0.51
N VAL A 68 14.86 -7.23 1.48
CA VAL A 68 14.88 -6.87 2.91
C VAL A 68 16.26 -7.21 3.48
N PRO A 69 16.96 -6.25 4.12
CA PRO A 69 18.20 -6.57 4.82
C PRO A 69 17.90 -7.50 5.99
N GLU A 70 18.56 -8.66 6.01
CA GLU A 70 18.42 -9.63 7.10
C GLU A 70 18.76 -8.93 8.43
N LYS A 71 17.77 -8.81 9.33
CA LYS A 71 18.00 -8.34 10.70
C LYS A 71 18.92 -9.36 11.38
N LYS A 72 20.20 -9.00 11.54
CA LYS A 72 21.16 -9.73 12.36
C LYS A 72 20.95 -9.38 13.84
#